data_AF-A0A1H8RC08-F1
#
_entry.id   AF-A0A1H8RC08-F1
#
_cell.length_a   1.000
_cell.length_b   1.000
_cell.length_c   1.000
_cell.angle_alpha   90.00
_cell.angle_beta   90.00
_cell.angle_gamma   90.00
#
_symmetry.space_group_name_H-M   'P 1'
#
loop_
_entity.id
_entity.type
_entity.pdbx_description
1 polymer ?
#
loop_
_entity_poly.entity_id
_entity_poly.type
_entity_poly.pdbx_seq_one_letter_code
_entity_poly.pdbx_strand_id
1 'polypeptide(L)'
;MLALHAPTLNFIAVLVTVVAAGVSLLTWYHHREGPGLRGWALALLLGSAGTLLFGLRGPDASFRFILIGDGLFVAGFATMWMSMRRFNDPAMGAELAGVIVAAILIVFIALFTLAWQVAPMVRAQSIVFSLFVFILASLAAWETWRGRQLDGLRSRPIAAVALAGIASARLVRAAMVFAQGMGMLESEVSVIAQGYALYFTTVCILVVTFGLVLMAHERFERKNVISTEAGRAAE
;
A
#
# COMPACT_ATOMS: atom_id res chain seq x y z
N MET A 1 -14.62 -20.64 16.79
CA MET A 1 -13.53 -19.63 16.67
C MET A 1 -14.18 -18.25 16.66
N LEU A 2 -13.62 -17.24 17.35
CA LEU A 2 -14.17 -15.88 17.35
C LEU A 2 -14.00 -15.25 15.95
N ALA A 3 -15.09 -15.07 15.22
CA ALA A 3 -15.06 -14.36 13.94
C ALA A 3 -14.90 -12.85 14.20
N LEU A 4 -13.86 -12.23 13.62
CA LEU A 4 -13.71 -10.78 13.68
C LEU A 4 -14.80 -10.12 12.83
N HIS A 5 -15.43 -9.07 13.37
CA HIS A 5 -16.49 -8.34 12.69
C HIS A 5 -15.91 -7.50 11.54
N ALA A 6 -15.97 -8.02 10.31
CA ALA A 6 -15.32 -7.46 9.14
C ALA A 6 -15.70 -5.99 8.83
N PRO A 7 -16.97 -5.54 8.97
CA PRO A 7 -17.32 -4.14 8.77
C PRO A 7 -16.58 -3.19 9.72
N THR A 8 -16.43 -3.59 10.98
CA THR A 8 -15.75 -2.80 12.01
C THR A 8 -14.26 -2.68 11.70
N LEU A 9 -13.63 -3.77 11.28
CA LEU A 9 -12.22 -3.75 10.86
C LEU A 9 -11.99 -2.87 9.64
N ASN A 10 -12.88 -2.93 8.63
CA ASN A 10 -12.81 -2.06 7.46
C ASN A 10 -12.93 -0.59 7.86
N PHE A 11 -13.87 -0.25 8.73
CA PHE A 11 -14.05 1.10 9.24
C PHE A 11 -12.79 1.61 9.97
N ILE A 12 -12.21 0.78 10.85
CA ILE A 12 -10.97 1.09 11.54
C ILE A 12 -9.82 1.27 10.54
N ALA A 13 -9.69 0.40 9.55
CA ALA A 13 -8.65 0.50 8.52
C ALA A 13 -8.76 1.81 7.71
N VAL A 14 -9.98 2.20 7.35
CA VAL A 14 -10.26 3.48 6.67
C VAL A 14 -9.85 4.65 7.56
N LEU A 15 -10.30 4.69 8.83
CA LEU A 15 -9.94 5.78 9.75
C LEU A 15 -8.42 5.89 9.94
N VAL A 16 -7.75 4.76 10.19
CA VAL A 16 -6.30 4.67 10.37
C VAL A 16 -5.57 5.21 9.14
N THR A 17 -5.96 4.80 7.94
CA THR A 17 -5.31 5.23 6.69
C THR A 17 -5.56 6.71 6.40
N VAL A 18 -6.74 7.26 6.73
CA VAL A 18 -7.01 8.69 6.60
C VAL A 18 -6.17 9.51 7.58
N VAL A 19 -6.08 9.09 8.84
CA VAL A 19 -5.24 9.77 9.84
C VAL A 19 -3.77 9.71 9.43
N ALA A 20 -3.29 8.55 8.96
CA ALA A 20 -1.96 8.37 8.40
C ALA A 20 -1.65 9.33 7.23
N ALA A 21 -2.61 9.48 6.32
CA ALA A 21 -2.51 10.43 5.22
C ALA A 21 -2.43 11.87 5.71
N GLY A 22 -3.27 12.23 6.70
CA GLY A 22 -3.27 13.54 7.35
C GLY A 22 -1.93 13.86 8.00
N VAL A 23 -1.35 12.92 8.76
CA VAL A 23 -0.01 13.09 9.36
C VAL A 23 1.04 13.29 8.26
N SER A 24 1.03 12.46 7.22
CA SER A 24 1.98 12.59 6.10
C SER A 24 1.87 13.94 5.39
N LEU A 25 0.64 14.44 5.20
CA LEU A 25 0.37 15.72 4.58
C LEU A 25 0.74 16.90 5.48
N LEU A 26 0.53 16.78 6.80
CA LEU A 26 0.97 17.78 7.78
C LEU A 26 2.50 17.85 7.86
N THR A 27 3.18 16.72 7.86
CA THR A 27 4.65 16.66 7.80
C THR A 27 5.16 17.33 6.54
N TRP A 28 4.51 17.07 5.39
CA TRP A 28 4.82 17.75 4.14
C TRP A 28 4.56 19.27 4.20
N TYR A 29 3.47 19.71 4.85
CA TYR A 29 3.15 21.12 5.01
C TYR A 29 4.26 21.87 5.73
N HIS A 30 4.81 21.27 6.80
CA HIS A 30 5.93 21.84 7.57
C HIS A 30 7.27 21.71 6.85
N HIS A 31 7.46 20.67 6.02
CA HIS A 31 8.73 20.38 5.36
C HIS A 31 8.54 20.13 3.86
N ARG A 32 8.29 21.21 3.12
CA ARG A 32 7.94 21.14 1.68
C ARG A 32 9.03 20.54 0.78
N GLU A 33 10.27 20.55 1.25
CA GLU A 33 11.45 20.06 0.52
C GLU A 33 11.65 18.53 0.58
N GLY A 34 10.84 17.80 1.34
CA GLY A 34 10.92 16.34 1.41
C GLY A 34 10.34 15.67 0.16
N PRO A 35 11.15 15.07 -0.74
CA PRO A 35 10.62 14.32 -1.87
C PRO A 35 9.86 13.09 -1.35
N GLY A 36 8.68 12.79 -1.89
CA GLY A 36 7.93 11.55 -1.58
C GLY A 36 6.76 11.69 -0.60
N LEU A 37 6.77 12.65 0.33
CA LEU A 37 5.71 12.80 1.35
C LEU A 37 4.30 13.01 0.77
N ARG A 38 4.18 13.89 -0.25
CA ARG A 38 2.91 14.10 -0.99
C ARG A 38 2.41 12.80 -1.62
N GLY A 39 3.33 12.00 -2.15
CA GLY A 39 3.02 10.74 -2.79
C GLY A 39 2.60 9.66 -1.79
N TRP A 40 3.19 9.63 -0.59
CA TRP A 40 2.73 8.76 0.50
C TRP A 40 1.33 9.14 0.98
N ALA A 41 1.05 10.44 1.18
CA ALA A 41 -0.28 10.91 1.53
C ALA A 41 -1.32 10.52 0.47
N LEU A 42 -1.01 10.75 -0.81
CA LEU A 42 -1.88 10.36 -1.92
C LEU A 42 -2.10 8.84 -1.97
N ALA A 43 -1.04 8.04 -1.78
CA ALA A 43 -1.13 6.59 -1.73
C ALA A 43 -2.06 6.09 -0.62
N LEU A 44 -1.96 6.70 0.57
CA LEU A 44 -2.80 6.37 1.73
C LEU A 44 -4.27 6.77 1.49
N LEU A 45 -4.52 7.94 0.89
CA LEU A 45 -5.89 8.36 0.53
C LEU A 45 -6.52 7.43 -0.51
N LEU A 46 -5.78 7.07 -1.56
CA LEU A 46 -6.23 6.13 -2.59
C LEU A 46 -6.53 4.75 -1.98
N GLY A 47 -5.61 4.24 -1.14
CA GLY A 47 -5.80 2.98 -0.42
C GLY A 47 -7.01 3.02 0.52
N SER A 48 -7.24 4.14 1.21
CA SER A 48 -8.39 4.34 2.09
C SER A 48 -9.70 4.34 1.31
N ALA A 49 -9.78 5.08 0.20
CA ALA A 49 -10.94 5.12 -0.67
C ALA A 49 -11.25 3.73 -1.26
N GLY A 50 -10.22 2.99 -1.70
CA GLY A 50 -10.36 1.61 -2.15
C GLY A 50 -10.87 0.67 -1.05
N THR A 51 -10.37 0.82 0.18
CA THR A 51 -10.82 0.04 1.35
C THR A 51 -12.27 0.33 1.71
N LEU A 52 -12.67 1.60 1.67
CA LEU A 52 -14.05 2.01 1.94
C LEU A 52 -15.00 1.38 0.91
N LEU A 53 -14.69 1.51 -0.38
CA LEU A 53 -15.49 0.91 -1.44
C LEU A 53 -15.52 -0.62 -1.34
N PHE A 54 -14.42 -1.25 -0.95
CA PHE A 54 -14.38 -2.68 -0.68
C PHE A 54 -15.34 -3.09 0.45
N GLY A 55 -15.37 -2.33 1.54
CA GLY A 55 -16.26 -2.57 2.68
C GLY A 55 -17.75 -2.36 2.37
N LEU A 56 -18.07 -1.53 1.37
CA LEU A 56 -19.43 -1.26 0.91
C LEU A 56 -19.92 -2.28 -0.15
N ARG A 57 -19.11 -3.29 -0.53
CA ARG A 57 -19.52 -4.29 -1.51
C ARG A 57 -20.61 -5.20 -0.95
N GLY A 58 -21.82 -5.05 -1.46
CA GLY A 58 -22.88 -6.03 -1.30
C GLY A 58 -22.73 -7.24 -2.24
N PRO A 59 -23.57 -8.28 -2.08
CA PRO A 59 -23.61 -9.44 -2.98
C PRO A 59 -23.83 -9.05 -4.44
N ASP A 60 -24.62 -7.99 -4.68
CA ASP A 60 -25.02 -7.52 -6.01
C ASP A 60 -24.18 -6.35 -6.51
N ALA A 61 -22.98 -6.15 -5.96
CA ALA A 61 -22.09 -5.06 -6.36
C ALA A 61 -21.76 -5.16 -7.86
N SER A 62 -22.06 -4.09 -8.60
CA SER A 62 -21.78 -4.05 -10.05
C SER A 62 -20.28 -4.16 -10.36
N PHE A 63 -19.97 -4.72 -11.53
CA PHE A 63 -18.60 -4.82 -12.05
C PHE A 63 -17.80 -3.52 -11.92
N ARG A 64 -18.41 -2.39 -12.30
CA ARG A 64 -17.76 -1.06 -12.25
C ARG A 64 -17.40 -0.67 -10.83
N PHE A 65 -18.29 -0.93 -9.87
CA PHE A 65 -18.06 -0.59 -8.46
C PHE A 65 -16.89 -1.40 -7.88
N ILE A 66 -16.82 -2.69 -8.20
CA ILE A 66 -15.72 -3.56 -7.78
C ILE A 66 -14.41 -3.09 -8.42
N LEU A 67 -14.40 -2.88 -9.74
CA LEU A 67 -13.22 -2.43 -10.48
C LEU A 67 -12.68 -1.10 -9.96
N ILE A 68 -13.54 -0.12 -9.68
CA ILE A 68 -13.12 1.19 -9.14
C ILE A 68 -12.48 1.02 -7.75
N GLY A 69 -13.10 0.25 -6.85
CA GLY A 69 -12.55 0.02 -5.53
C GLY A 69 -11.19 -0.68 -5.54
N ASP A 70 -11.05 -1.75 -6.33
CA ASP A 70 -9.78 -2.47 -6.45
C ASP A 70 -8.73 -1.63 -7.19
N GLY A 71 -9.14 -0.88 -8.21
CA GLY A 71 -8.30 0.04 -8.96
C GLY A 71 -7.72 1.16 -8.10
N LEU A 72 -8.53 1.78 -7.23
CA LEU A 72 -8.05 2.78 -6.27
C LEU A 72 -7.02 2.19 -5.30
N PHE A 73 -7.25 0.97 -4.84
CA PHE A 73 -6.33 0.30 -3.93
C PHE A 73 -5.00 -0.05 -4.62
N VAL A 74 -5.04 -0.55 -5.86
CA VAL A 74 -3.85 -0.78 -6.70
C VAL A 74 -3.13 0.53 -7.00
N ALA A 75 -3.86 1.61 -7.32
CA ALA A 75 -3.31 2.94 -7.52
C ALA A 75 -2.56 3.43 -6.27
N GLY A 76 -3.12 3.19 -5.08
CA GLY A 76 -2.47 3.50 -3.81
C GLY A 76 -1.11 2.81 -3.66
N PHE A 77 -1.05 1.49 -3.87
CA PHE A 77 0.23 0.75 -3.78
C PHE A 77 1.23 1.12 -4.88
N ALA A 78 0.77 1.35 -6.11
CA ALA A 78 1.63 1.80 -7.20
C ALA A 78 2.23 3.19 -6.91
N THR A 79 1.39 4.11 -6.40
CA THR A 79 1.82 5.43 -5.95
C THR A 79 2.80 5.32 -4.79
N MET A 80 2.57 4.43 -3.82
CA MET A 80 3.48 4.19 -2.71
C MET A 80 4.85 3.72 -3.20
N TRP A 81 4.90 2.72 -4.07
CA TRP A 81 6.14 2.22 -4.66
C TRP A 81 6.89 3.32 -5.40
N MET A 82 6.22 4.05 -6.30
CA MET A 82 6.87 5.15 -7.04
C MET A 82 7.32 6.30 -6.13
N SER A 83 6.58 6.57 -5.06
CA SER A 83 6.98 7.58 -4.06
C SER A 83 8.23 7.16 -3.29
N MET A 84 8.36 5.87 -2.96
CA MET A 84 9.57 5.33 -2.35
C MET A 84 10.77 5.38 -3.32
N ARG A 85 10.57 5.08 -4.61
CA ARG A 85 11.62 5.26 -5.64
C ARG A 85 12.07 6.71 -5.72
N ARG A 86 11.14 7.66 -5.77
CA ARG A 86 11.45 9.10 -5.78
C ARG A 86 12.10 9.61 -4.50
N PHE A 87 11.78 8.99 -3.37
CA PHE A 87 12.45 9.29 -2.10
C PHE A 87 13.93 8.89 -2.13
N ASN A 88 14.23 7.74 -2.73
CA ASN A 88 15.59 7.21 -2.90
C ASN A 88 16.37 7.89 -4.04
N ASP A 89 15.70 8.21 -5.15
CA ASP A 89 16.29 8.80 -6.35
C ASP A 89 15.55 10.11 -6.72
N PRO A 90 16.09 11.26 -6.30
CA PRO A 90 15.50 12.56 -6.59
C PRO A 90 15.46 12.91 -8.09
N ALA A 91 16.25 12.25 -8.95
CA ALA A 91 16.24 12.49 -10.38
C ALA A 91 14.95 11.98 -11.05
N MET A 92 14.22 11.08 -10.37
CA MET A 92 12.93 10.58 -10.83
C MET A 92 11.84 11.66 -10.70
N GLY A 93 11.47 12.26 -11.84
CA GLY A 93 10.41 13.27 -11.92
C GLY A 93 9.02 12.75 -11.52
N ALA A 94 8.16 13.67 -11.08
CA ALA A 94 6.76 13.35 -10.72
C ALA A 94 5.95 12.86 -11.92
N GLU A 95 6.23 13.39 -13.11
CA GLU A 95 5.53 13.06 -14.36
C GLU A 95 5.76 11.61 -14.76
N LEU A 96 7.03 11.18 -14.82
CA LEU A 96 7.38 9.79 -15.13
C LEU A 96 6.78 8.82 -14.12
N ALA A 97 6.76 9.18 -12.83
CA ALA A 97 6.08 8.38 -11.82
C ALA A 97 4.57 8.28 -12.07
N GLY A 98 3.91 9.37 -12.46
CA GLY A 98 2.50 9.37 -12.85
C GLY A 98 2.22 8.47 -14.06
N VAL A 99 3.07 8.53 -15.09
CA VAL A 99 2.96 7.68 -16.28
C VAL A 99 3.09 6.20 -15.93
N ILE A 100 4.04 5.84 -15.07
CA ILE A 100 4.23 4.45 -14.62
C ILE A 100 3.00 3.97 -13.83
N VAL A 101 2.47 4.78 -12.91
CA VAL A 101 1.24 4.44 -12.17
C VAL A 101 0.06 4.25 -13.12
N ALA A 102 -0.12 5.14 -14.10
CA ALA A 102 -1.18 5.03 -15.10
C ALA A 102 -1.03 3.76 -15.94
N ALA A 103 0.18 3.42 -16.39
CA ALA A 103 0.45 2.20 -17.14
C ALA A 103 0.11 0.94 -16.32
N ILE A 104 0.50 0.88 -15.05
CA ILE A 104 0.15 -0.22 -14.14
C ILE A 104 -1.37 -0.35 -14.01
N LEU A 105 -2.09 0.76 -13.89
CA LEU A 105 -3.55 0.75 -13.80
C LEU A 105 -4.21 0.28 -15.09
N ILE A 106 -3.72 0.67 -16.26
CA ILE A 106 -4.21 0.19 -17.55
C ILE A 106 -4.05 -1.33 -17.64
N VAL A 107 -2.87 -1.86 -17.29
CA VAL A 107 -2.61 -3.31 -17.30
C VAL A 107 -3.50 -4.02 -16.28
N PHE A 108 -3.67 -3.45 -15.07
CA PHE A 108 -4.57 -3.99 -14.06
C PHE A 108 -6.01 -4.07 -14.57
N ILE A 109 -6.54 -2.99 -15.14
CA ILE A 109 -7.91 -2.94 -15.69
C ILE A 109 -8.08 -3.97 -16.81
N ALA A 110 -7.10 -4.09 -17.72
CA ALA A 110 -7.14 -5.07 -18.80
C ALA A 110 -7.16 -6.52 -18.27
N LEU A 111 -6.31 -6.85 -17.30
CA LEU A 111 -6.28 -8.20 -16.71
C LEU A 111 -7.52 -8.48 -15.85
N PHE A 112 -8.03 -7.47 -15.14
CA PHE A 112 -9.23 -7.59 -14.32
C PHE A 112 -10.49 -7.79 -15.17
N THR A 113 -10.61 -7.06 -16.28
CA THR A 113 -11.71 -7.22 -17.25
C THR A 113 -11.64 -8.59 -17.93
N LEU A 114 -10.46 -9.04 -18.34
CA LEU A 114 -10.27 -10.39 -18.89
C LEU A 114 -10.66 -11.47 -17.87
N ALA A 115 -10.20 -11.35 -16.62
CA ALA A 115 -10.53 -12.29 -15.55
C ALA A 115 -12.04 -12.34 -15.23
N TRP A 116 -12.77 -11.23 -15.44
CA TRP A 116 -14.24 -11.22 -15.33
C TRP A 116 -14.92 -12.07 -16.39
N GLN A 117 -14.43 -12.01 -17.63
CA GLN A 117 -15.06 -12.70 -18.76
C GLN A 117 -14.84 -14.22 -18.74
N VAL A 118 -13.71 -14.67 -18.18
CA VAL A 118 -13.31 -16.08 -18.25
C VAL A 118 -13.89 -16.93 -17.10
N ALA A 119 -14.31 -16.32 -15.98
CA ALA A 119 -14.64 -17.08 -14.76
C ALA A 119 -16.03 -16.76 -14.18
N PRO A 120 -17.11 -17.45 -14.63
CA PRO A 120 -18.41 -17.37 -13.96
C PRO A 120 -18.48 -18.13 -12.61
N MET A 121 -17.50 -18.97 -12.27
CA MET A 121 -17.53 -19.84 -11.06
C MET A 121 -16.40 -19.60 -10.04
N VAL A 122 -15.35 -18.85 -10.39
CA VAL A 122 -14.20 -18.58 -9.50
C VAL A 122 -13.98 -17.08 -9.42
N ARG A 123 -13.72 -16.53 -8.22
CA ARG A 123 -13.38 -15.12 -7.98
C ARG A 123 -11.99 -14.76 -8.53
N ALA A 124 -11.72 -15.03 -9.81
CA ALA A 124 -10.43 -14.84 -10.47
C ALA A 124 -9.93 -13.38 -10.39
N GLN A 125 -10.85 -12.42 -10.43
CA GLN A 125 -10.56 -11.01 -10.16
C GLN A 125 -9.87 -10.76 -8.82
N SER A 126 -10.29 -11.48 -7.77
CA SER A 126 -9.69 -11.35 -6.44
C SER A 126 -8.25 -11.87 -6.42
N ILE A 127 -7.94 -12.86 -7.27
CA ILE A 127 -6.57 -13.37 -7.46
C ILE A 127 -5.73 -12.30 -8.16
N VAL A 128 -6.21 -11.77 -9.29
CA VAL A 128 -5.53 -10.68 -10.03
C VAL A 128 -5.23 -9.50 -9.10
N PHE A 129 -6.25 -9.00 -8.40
CA PHE A 129 -6.10 -7.93 -7.42
C PHE A 129 -5.05 -8.25 -6.36
N SER A 130 -5.11 -9.44 -5.75
CA SER A 130 -4.18 -9.83 -4.68
C SER A 130 -2.74 -9.94 -5.19
N LEU A 131 -2.53 -10.44 -6.41
CA LEU A 131 -1.21 -10.53 -7.03
C LEU A 131 -0.63 -9.15 -7.34
N PHE A 132 -1.44 -8.22 -7.84
CA PHE A 132 -0.98 -6.83 -8.06
C PHE A 132 -0.53 -6.18 -6.76
N VAL A 133 -1.34 -6.28 -5.70
CA VAL A 133 -0.96 -5.72 -4.40
C VAL A 133 0.28 -6.43 -3.85
N PHE A 134 0.40 -7.75 -3.99
CA PHE A 134 1.59 -8.51 -3.59
C PHE A 134 2.85 -7.99 -4.30
N ILE A 135 2.82 -7.85 -5.62
CA ILE A 135 3.96 -7.38 -6.42
C ILE A 135 4.32 -5.95 -6.01
N LEU A 136 3.35 -5.04 -5.98
CA LEU A 136 3.60 -3.63 -5.67
C LEU A 136 4.07 -3.42 -4.23
N ALA A 137 3.50 -4.14 -3.27
CA ALA A 137 3.96 -4.11 -1.88
C ALA A 137 5.37 -4.68 -1.74
N SER A 138 5.70 -5.76 -2.47
CA SER A 138 7.05 -6.33 -2.49
C SER A 138 8.07 -5.37 -3.10
N LEU A 139 7.70 -4.70 -4.20
CA LEU A 139 8.54 -3.68 -4.83
C LEU A 139 8.75 -2.46 -3.91
N ALA A 140 7.70 -2.01 -3.22
CA ALA A 140 7.82 -0.95 -2.22
C ALA A 140 8.71 -1.38 -1.04
N ALA A 141 8.56 -2.62 -0.55
CA ALA A 141 9.41 -3.19 0.50
C ALA A 141 10.87 -3.24 0.07
N TRP A 142 11.12 -3.71 -1.16
CA TRP A 142 12.45 -3.78 -1.75
C TRP A 142 13.10 -2.41 -1.88
N GLU A 143 12.39 -1.40 -2.40
CA GLU A 143 12.92 -0.03 -2.49
C GLU A 143 13.20 0.57 -1.11
N THR A 144 12.34 0.30 -0.13
CA THR A 144 12.54 0.73 1.25
C THR A 144 13.82 0.12 1.84
N TRP A 145 14.01 -1.18 1.61
CA TRP A 145 15.18 -1.93 2.06
C TRP A 145 16.46 -1.51 1.35
N ARG A 146 16.43 -1.40 0.01
CA ARG A 146 17.58 -1.02 -0.82
C ARG A 146 18.12 0.35 -0.43
N GLY A 147 17.25 1.34 -0.22
CA GLY A 147 17.71 2.67 0.18
C GLY A 147 18.29 2.75 1.59
N ARG A 148 18.23 1.68 2.40
CA ARG A 148 19.02 1.55 3.63
C ARG A 148 20.52 1.66 3.35
N GLN A 149 20.98 1.08 2.25
CA GLN A 149 22.39 1.10 1.86
C GLN A 149 22.84 2.51 1.43
N LEU A 150 21.90 3.37 1.03
CA LEU A 150 22.18 4.72 0.57
C LEU A 150 22.20 5.73 1.72
N ASP A 151 21.21 5.68 2.62
CA ASP A 151 21.02 6.73 3.63
C ASP A 151 21.28 6.26 5.08
N GLY A 152 21.40 4.96 5.35
CA GLY A 152 21.65 4.44 6.71
C GLY A 152 20.59 4.79 7.77
N LEU A 153 19.35 5.07 7.37
CA LEU A 153 18.22 5.38 8.27
C LEU A 153 17.79 4.13 9.07
N ARG A 154 17.57 4.27 10.39
CA ARG A 154 17.28 3.14 11.30
C ARG A 154 15.82 2.69 11.21
N SER A 155 14.93 3.58 10.78
CA SER A 155 13.49 3.35 10.63
C SER A 155 13.08 2.57 9.36
N ARG A 156 13.92 2.57 8.31
CA ARG A 156 13.71 1.83 7.03
C ARG A 156 13.39 0.33 7.18
N PRO A 157 14.15 -0.48 7.94
CA PRO A 157 13.88 -1.91 8.04
C PRO A 157 12.51 -2.23 8.62
N ILE A 158 12.01 -1.41 9.56
CA ILE A 158 10.70 -1.62 10.20
C ILE A 158 9.58 -1.47 9.15
N ALA A 159 9.62 -0.40 8.35
CA ALA A 159 8.63 -0.20 7.29
C ALA A 159 8.76 -1.23 6.16
N ALA A 160 9.99 -1.62 5.79
CA ALA A 160 10.23 -2.64 4.77
C ALA A 160 9.64 -4.00 5.17
N VAL A 161 9.84 -4.42 6.42
CA VAL A 161 9.26 -5.65 6.97
C VAL A 161 7.73 -5.57 7.01
N ALA A 162 7.17 -4.42 7.40
CA ALA A 162 5.73 -4.24 7.39
C ALA A 162 5.11 -4.30 5.97
N LEU A 163 5.76 -3.70 4.98
CA LEU A 163 5.36 -3.81 3.56
C LEU A 163 5.47 -5.26 3.06
N ALA A 164 6.53 -5.98 3.43
CA ALA A 164 6.67 -7.41 3.13
C ALA A 164 5.59 -8.27 3.81
N GLY A 165 5.16 -7.87 5.01
CA GLY A 165 4.00 -8.45 5.70
C GLY A 165 2.73 -8.30 4.87
N ILE A 166 2.42 -7.09 4.40
CA ILE A 166 1.25 -6.84 3.53
C ILE A 166 1.34 -7.70 2.26
N ALA A 167 2.51 -7.77 1.63
CA ALA A 167 2.72 -8.61 0.46
C ALA A 167 2.41 -10.08 0.78
N SER A 168 2.97 -10.62 1.86
CA SER A 168 2.76 -12.00 2.30
C SER A 168 1.28 -12.31 2.56
N ALA A 169 0.56 -11.41 3.24
CA ALA A 169 -0.87 -11.55 3.48
C ALA A 169 -1.69 -11.61 2.17
N ARG A 170 -1.28 -10.83 1.16
CA ARG A 170 -1.92 -10.83 -0.17
C ARG A 170 -1.60 -12.06 -1.00
N LEU A 171 -0.38 -12.59 -0.89
CA LEU A 171 -0.01 -13.85 -1.53
C LEU A 171 -0.81 -15.03 -0.94
N VAL A 172 -0.91 -15.10 0.40
CA VAL A 172 -1.74 -16.09 1.10
C VAL A 172 -3.19 -15.98 0.67
N ARG A 173 -3.73 -14.75 0.53
CA ARG A 173 -5.09 -14.54 0.03
C ARG A 173 -5.29 -15.08 -1.38
N ALA A 174 -4.35 -14.81 -2.30
CA ALA A 174 -4.42 -15.32 -3.66
C ALA A 174 -4.44 -16.86 -3.68
N ALA A 175 -3.56 -17.49 -2.91
CA ALA A 175 -3.49 -18.95 -2.78
C ALA A 175 -4.78 -19.55 -2.19
N MET A 176 -5.36 -18.91 -1.16
CA MET A 176 -6.64 -19.35 -0.58
C MET A 176 -7.78 -19.26 -1.57
N VAL A 177 -7.94 -18.13 -2.28
CA VAL A 177 -9.00 -17.97 -3.28
C VAL A 177 -8.85 -18.99 -4.42
N PHE A 178 -7.61 -19.28 -4.82
CA PHE A 178 -7.33 -20.30 -5.82
C PHE A 178 -7.71 -21.71 -5.33
N ALA A 179 -7.31 -22.08 -4.11
CA ALA A 179 -7.66 -23.37 -3.50
C ALA A 179 -9.18 -23.53 -3.29
N GLN A 180 -9.89 -22.45 -2.95
CA GLN A 180 -11.37 -22.45 -2.91
C GLN A 180 -11.97 -22.70 -4.29
N GLY A 181 -11.42 -22.09 -5.34
CA GLY A 181 -11.87 -22.32 -6.72
C GLY A 181 -11.70 -23.77 -7.18
N MET A 182 -10.74 -24.49 -6.61
CA MET A 182 -10.52 -25.93 -6.85
C MET A 182 -11.36 -26.84 -5.93
N GLY A 183 -12.20 -26.28 -5.05
CA GLY A 183 -13.01 -27.06 -4.10
C GLY A 183 -12.22 -27.66 -2.94
N MET A 184 -10.96 -27.26 -2.72
CA MET A 184 -10.10 -27.82 -1.67
C MET A 184 -10.30 -27.17 -0.29
N LEU A 185 -10.99 -26.03 -0.22
CA LEU A 185 -11.22 -25.27 1.01
C LEU A 185 -12.69 -24.90 1.17
N GLU A 186 -13.22 -25.15 2.37
CA GLU A 186 -14.56 -24.72 2.75
C GLU A 186 -14.68 -23.19 2.80
N SER A 187 -15.88 -22.68 2.53
CA SER A 187 -16.15 -21.24 2.50
C SER A 187 -15.94 -20.57 3.86
N GLU A 188 -16.24 -21.26 4.96
CA GLU A 188 -16.14 -20.72 6.32
C GLU A 188 -14.69 -20.40 6.72
N VAL A 189 -13.76 -21.30 6.42
CA VAL A 189 -12.32 -21.13 6.72
C VAL A 189 -11.74 -19.90 6.01
N SER A 190 -12.15 -19.66 4.77
CA SER A 190 -11.71 -18.47 4.00
C SER A 190 -12.24 -17.16 4.55
N VAL A 191 -13.47 -17.12 5.07
CA VAL A 191 -14.04 -15.92 5.69
C VAL A 191 -13.29 -15.56 6.97
N ILE A 192 -13.01 -16.56 7.82
CA ILE A 192 -12.22 -16.38 9.04
C ILE A 192 -10.81 -15.90 8.70
N ALA A 193 -10.13 -16.59 7.78
CA ALA A 193 -8.78 -16.24 7.34
C ALA A 193 -8.72 -14.83 6.72
N GLN A 194 -9.76 -14.42 5.99
CA GLN A 194 -9.87 -13.06 5.44
C GLN A 194 -9.96 -12.00 6.55
N GLY A 195 -10.72 -12.25 7.61
CA GLY A 195 -10.81 -11.34 8.75
C GLY A 195 -9.46 -11.12 9.43
N TYR A 196 -8.71 -12.20 9.69
CA TYR A 196 -7.36 -12.11 10.26
C TYR A 196 -6.35 -11.47 9.31
N ALA A 197 -6.40 -11.78 8.01
CA ALA A 197 -5.53 -11.15 7.02
C ALA A 197 -5.77 -9.63 6.94
N LEU A 198 -7.03 -9.20 7.05
CA LEU A 198 -7.38 -7.78 7.07
C LEU A 198 -6.87 -7.08 8.33
N TYR A 199 -7.09 -7.70 9.49
CA TYR A 199 -6.54 -7.20 10.76
C TYR A 199 -5.01 -7.06 10.70
N PHE A 200 -4.31 -8.10 10.26
CA PHE A 200 -2.85 -8.10 10.10
C PHE A 200 -2.39 -7.01 9.13
N THR A 201 -3.06 -6.86 7.98
CA THR A 201 -2.76 -5.81 7.00
C THR A 201 -2.93 -4.42 7.61
N THR A 202 -3.98 -4.17 8.39
CA THR A 202 -4.19 -2.89 9.09
C THR A 202 -3.06 -2.58 10.08
N VAL A 203 -2.62 -3.58 10.85
CA VAL A 203 -1.46 -3.44 11.75
C VAL A 203 -0.20 -3.12 10.95
N CYS A 204 0.06 -3.81 9.84
CA CYS A 204 1.20 -3.50 8.98
C CYS A 204 1.12 -2.07 8.41
N ILE A 205 -0.06 -1.60 7.98
CA ILE A 205 -0.25 -0.23 7.48
C ILE A 205 0.10 0.81 8.57
N LEU A 206 -0.29 0.56 9.83
CA LEU A 206 0.12 1.42 10.94
C LEU A 206 1.65 1.47 11.07
N VAL A 207 2.29 0.31 11.10
CA VAL A 207 3.76 0.21 11.22
C VAL A 207 4.46 0.90 10.04
N VAL A 208 3.96 0.72 8.80
CA VAL A 208 4.46 1.42 7.62
C VAL A 208 4.31 2.92 7.80
N THR A 209 3.15 3.41 8.22
CA THR A 209 2.90 4.84 8.41
C THR A 209 3.89 5.46 9.39
N PHE A 210 4.03 4.87 10.58
CA PHE A 210 4.99 5.35 11.57
C PHE A 210 6.43 5.27 11.05
N GLY A 211 6.78 4.18 10.37
CA GLY A 211 8.09 4.02 9.74
C GLY A 211 8.39 5.11 8.70
N LEU A 212 7.42 5.47 7.86
CA LEU A 212 7.57 6.54 6.86
C LEU A 212 7.73 7.92 7.51
N VAL A 213 6.95 8.21 8.56
CA VAL A 213 7.05 9.47 9.31
C VAL A 213 8.41 9.60 9.99
N LEU A 214 8.87 8.52 10.65
CA LEU A 214 10.21 8.48 11.27
C LEU A 214 11.32 8.63 10.24
N MET A 215 11.20 7.99 9.06
CA MET A 215 12.17 8.16 7.97
C MET A 215 12.26 9.61 7.50
N ALA A 216 11.12 10.29 7.36
CA ALA A 216 11.09 11.70 7.00
C ALA A 216 11.79 12.54 8.08
N HIS A 217 11.45 12.33 9.36
CA HIS A 217 12.04 13.03 10.49
C HIS A 217 13.56 12.85 10.58
N GLU A 218 14.05 11.60 10.57
CA GLU A 218 15.48 11.27 10.62
C GLU A 218 16.25 11.92 9.47
N ARG A 219 15.65 12.01 8.27
CA ARG A 219 16.28 12.66 7.12
C ARG A 219 16.37 14.17 7.28
N PHE A 220 15.36 14.81 7.88
CA PHE A 220 15.39 16.25 8.17
C PHE A 220 16.41 16.58 9.25
N GLU A 221 16.46 15.82 10.35
CA GLU A 221 17.46 16.00 11.40
C GLU A 221 18.88 15.95 10.85
N ARG A 222 19.18 14.95 10.00
CA ARG A 222 20.51 14.83 9.39
C ARG A 222 20.86 16.00 8.48
N LYS A 223 19.91 16.49 7.66
CA LYS A 223 20.15 17.67 6.82
C LYS A 223 20.46 18.91 7.66
N ASN A 224 19.74 19.10 8.77
CA ASN A 224 19.98 20.24 9.67
C ASN A 224 21.36 20.16 10.32
N VAL A 225 21.77 18.99 10.82
CA VAL A 225 23.10 18.80 11.43
C VAL A 225 24.21 19.12 10.42
N ILE A 226 24.13 18.57 9.20
CA ILE A 226 25.12 18.83 8.15
C ILE A 226 25.19 20.33 7.81
N SER A 227 24.04 21.01 7.71
CA SER A 227 24.00 22.45 7.44
C SER A 227 24.64 23.27 8.57
N THR A 228 24.42 22.88 9.84
CA THR A 228 25.02 23.58 10.99
C THR A 228 26.52 23.35 11.10
N GLU A 229 27.00 22.14 10.79
CA GLU A 229 28.44 21.84 10.76
C GLU A 229 29.15 22.57 9.62
N ALA A 230 28.53 22.63 8.43
CA ALA A 230 29.06 23.40 7.30
C ALA A 230 29.13 24.91 7.60
N GLY A 231 28.15 25.46 8.31
CA GLY A 231 28.18 26.85 8.77
C GLY A 231 29.32 27.14 9.75
N ARG A 232 29.55 26.24 10.72
CA ARG A 232 30.67 26.37 11.68
C ARG A 232 32.05 26.19 11.06
N ALA A 233 32.17 25.42 9.98
CA ALA A 233 33.44 25.22 9.28
C ALA A 233 33.82 26.40 8.36
N ALA A 234 32.88 27.32 8.10
CA ALA A 234 33.07 28.49 7.26
C ALA A 234 33.38 29.77 8.06
N GLU A 235 33.28 29.71 9.39
CA GLU A 235 33.69 30.77 10.35
C GLU A 235 35.12 30.55 10.84
#